data_AF-A0A7J4Q389-F1
#
_entry.id   AF-A0A7J4Q389-F1
#
_cell.length_a   1.000
_cell.length_b   1.000
_cell.length_c   1.000
_cell.angle_alpha   90.00
_cell.angle_beta   90.00
_cell.angle_gamma   90.00
#
_symmetry.space_group_name_H-M   'P 1'
#
loop_
_entity.id
_entity.type
_entity.pdbx_description
1 polymer ?
#
loop_
_entity_poly.entity_id
_entity_poly.type
_entity_poly.pdbx_seq_one_letter_code
_entity_poly.pdbx_strand_id
1 'polypeptide(L)'
;MGGGDPHPFTVTDDISVEFFPTITEGLMNHNEAPFAWIHVGHGDFDGETSYLSDGPEGDGAYLKTQSIASALESMKGICSLICLPVCHSHFAKVILDTCKNTLLVSGSARDFVTEIESQCIEACLPYSLLKARVKSQILDKKRHA
;
A
#
# COMPACT_ATOMS: atom_id res chain seq x y z
N MET A 1 -10.33 45.99 -6.44
CA MET A 1 -9.95 45.30 -5.19
C MET A 1 -10.90 44.13 -5.03
N GLY A 2 -10.34 42.93 -5.03
CA GLY A 2 -11.07 41.68 -4.98
C GLY A 2 -10.05 40.56 -4.90
N GLY A 3 -9.32 40.53 -3.77
CA GLY A 3 -8.51 39.39 -3.41
C GLY A 3 -9.45 38.24 -3.07
N GLY A 4 -9.59 37.31 -4.01
CA GLY A 4 -10.07 35.98 -3.68
C GLY A 4 -8.86 35.20 -3.18
N ASP A 5 -8.79 34.96 -1.88
CA ASP A 5 -7.88 33.94 -1.36
C ASP A 5 -8.17 32.64 -2.11
N PRO A 6 -7.16 31.99 -2.71
CA PRO A 6 -7.37 30.71 -3.35
C PRO A 6 -7.87 29.72 -2.30
N HIS A 7 -9.03 29.12 -2.58
CA HIS A 7 -9.56 28.00 -1.83
C HIS A 7 -8.43 26.94 -1.70
N PRO A 8 -8.22 26.30 -0.53
CA PRO A 8 -7.09 25.38 -0.30
C PRO A 8 -7.09 24.10 -1.18
N PHE A 9 -8.01 24.01 -2.14
CA PHE A 9 -8.08 22.96 -3.16
C PHE A 9 -7.80 23.50 -4.57
N THR A 10 -7.10 24.63 -4.70
CA THR A 10 -6.53 25.04 -5.98
C THR A 10 -5.59 23.95 -6.49
N VAL A 11 -6.12 23.23 -7.48
CA VAL A 11 -5.53 22.17 -8.29
C VAL A 11 -4.04 22.40 -8.49
N THR A 12 -3.24 21.58 -7.81
CA THR A 12 -1.92 21.21 -8.30
C THR A 12 -2.15 20.04 -9.25
N ASP A 13 -1.63 20.10 -10.47
CA ASP A 13 -1.55 18.92 -11.33
C ASP A 13 -0.86 17.76 -10.56
N ASP A 14 -1.21 16.52 -10.92
CA ASP A 14 -0.41 15.30 -10.76
C ASP A 14 -0.76 14.25 -9.68
N ILE A 15 -1.98 14.17 -9.13
CA ILE A 15 -2.50 12.90 -8.55
C ILE A 15 -3.98 12.71 -8.89
N SER A 16 -4.31 11.70 -9.69
CA SER A 16 -5.68 11.19 -9.86
C SER A 16 -5.94 10.03 -8.91
N VAL A 17 -7.18 9.94 -8.39
CA VAL A 17 -7.64 8.80 -7.61
C VAL A 17 -8.75 8.13 -8.39
N GLU A 18 -8.57 6.85 -8.68
CA GLU A 18 -9.50 6.05 -9.47
C GLU A 18 -9.98 4.87 -8.63
N PHE A 19 -11.28 4.60 -8.69
CA PHE A 19 -11.93 3.51 -7.97
C PHE A 19 -12.39 2.47 -8.98
N PHE A 20 -11.91 1.26 -8.79
CA PHE A 20 -12.29 0.13 -9.61
C PHE A 20 -13.01 -0.91 -8.75
N PRO A 21 -14.08 -1.53 -9.27
CA PRO A 21 -14.79 -2.56 -8.55
C PRO A 21 -13.97 -3.84 -8.43
N THR A 22 -12.97 -4.05 -9.32
CA THR A 22 -12.09 -5.21 -9.26
C THR A 22 -10.61 -4.91 -9.43
N ILE A 23 -9.75 -5.81 -8.93
CA ILE A 23 -8.29 -5.79 -9.18
C ILE A 23 -8.04 -5.99 -10.68
N THR A 24 -8.79 -6.88 -11.32
CA THR A 24 -8.68 -7.15 -12.75
C THR A 24 -8.87 -5.87 -13.57
N GLU A 25 -9.96 -5.13 -13.29
CA GLU A 25 -10.25 -3.88 -13.99
C GLU A 25 -9.24 -2.78 -13.66
N GLY A 26 -8.94 -2.56 -12.38
CA GLY A 26 -8.13 -1.41 -11.94
C GLY A 26 -6.62 -1.60 -11.95
N LEU A 27 -6.16 -2.83 -12.17
CA LEU A 27 -4.74 -3.16 -12.12
C LEU A 27 -4.36 -4.07 -13.29
N MET A 28 -4.91 -5.28 -13.37
CA MET A 28 -4.40 -6.31 -14.29
C MET A 28 -4.60 -5.97 -15.77
N ASN A 29 -5.61 -5.18 -16.11
CA ASN A 29 -5.88 -4.74 -17.48
C ASN A 29 -5.11 -3.48 -17.90
N HIS A 30 -4.31 -2.91 -17.00
CA HIS A 30 -3.52 -1.71 -17.26
C HIS A 30 -2.06 -2.04 -17.57
N ASN A 31 -1.44 -1.20 -18.38
CA ASN A 31 -0.05 -1.34 -18.79
C ASN A 31 0.90 -0.37 -18.06
N GLU A 32 0.33 0.51 -17.22
CA GLU A 32 1.04 1.50 -16.41
C GLU A 32 0.77 1.20 -14.95
N ALA A 33 1.83 1.18 -14.14
CA ALA A 33 1.72 0.90 -12.72
C ALA A 33 1.14 2.13 -12.01
N PRO A 34 0.12 1.96 -11.14
CA PRO A 34 -0.34 3.06 -10.32
C PRO A 34 0.79 3.49 -9.37
N PHE A 35 0.89 4.78 -9.04
CA PHE A 35 1.86 5.22 -8.03
C PHE A 35 1.60 4.57 -6.66
N ALA A 36 0.32 4.45 -6.30
CA ALA A 36 -0.13 3.77 -5.09
C ALA A 36 -1.34 2.88 -5.41
N TRP A 37 -1.37 1.68 -4.84
CA TRP A 37 -2.49 0.76 -4.93
C TRP A 37 -3.02 0.42 -3.54
N ILE A 38 -4.33 0.59 -3.34
CA ILE A 38 -5.02 0.26 -2.09
C ILE A 38 -6.07 -0.80 -2.43
N HIS A 39 -5.91 -2.00 -1.89
CA HIS A 39 -6.89 -3.06 -2.08
C HIS A 39 -7.89 -3.10 -0.93
N VAL A 40 -9.17 -2.89 -1.23
CA VAL A 40 -10.27 -3.04 -0.28
C VAL A 40 -11.07 -4.28 -0.66
N GLY A 41 -10.99 -5.32 0.18
CA GLY A 41 -11.57 -6.63 -0.10
C GLY A 41 -11.16 -7.66 0.95
N HIS A 42 -10.95 -8.91 0.52
CA HIS A 42 -10.59 -10.04 1.35
C HIS A 42 -9.24 -10.60 0.92
N GLY A 43 -8.41 -10.93 1.90
CA GLY A 43 -7.25 -11.78 1.66
C GLY A 43 -7.50 -13.15 2.25
N ASP A 44 -6.97 -14.16 1.58
CA ASP A 44 -7.10 -15.57 1.96
C ASP A 44 -5.76 -16.29 1.83
N PHE A 45 -5.65 -17.42 2.52
CA PHE A 45 -4.48 -18.29 2.51
C PHE A 45 -4.88 -19.74 2.78
N ASP A 46 -4.62 -20.62 1.81
CA ASP A 46 -5.00 -22.03 1.89
C ASP A 46 -3.96 -22.95 2.58
N GLY A 47 -2.84 -22.38 3.05
CA GLY A 47 -1.70 -23.12 3.60
C GLY A 47 -0.48 -23.16 2.68
N GLU A 48 -0.66 -22.90 1.39
CA GLU A 48 0.39 -22.91 0.37
C GLU A 48 0.40 -21.62 -0.45
N THR A 49 -0.78 -21.13 -0.81
CA THR A 49 -0.96 -20.00 -1.72
C THR A 49 -1.72 -18.87 -1.04
N SER A 50 -1.24 -17.63 -1.24
CA SER A 50 -1.94 -16.42 -0.83
C SER A 50 -2.82 -15.90 -1.97
N TYR A 51 -4.01 -15.43 -1.60
CA TYR A 51 -4.99 -14.88 -2.53
C TYR A 51 -5.53 -13.53 -2.06
N LEU A 52 -5.95 -12.72 -3.02
CA LEU A 52 -6.75 -11.51 -2.81
C LEU A 52 -8.04 -11.63 -3.61
N SER A 53 -9.17 -11.25 -3.02
CA SER A 53 -10.46 -11.23 -3.71
C SER A 53 -10.41 -10.22 -4.85
N ASP A 54 -10.86 -10.62 -6.04
CA ASP A 54 -10.85 -9.72 -7.19
C ASP A 54 -11.82 -8.55 -7.00
N GLY A 55 -12.93 -8.71 -6.28
CA GLY A 55 -13.92 -7.65 -6.01
C GLY A 55 -14.56 -7.75 -4.62
N PRO A 56 -15.61 -6.94 -4.34
CA PRO A 56 -16.33 -6.98 -3.06
C PRO A 56 -17.05 -8.33 -2.82
N GLU A 57 -17.27 -8.71 -1.56
CA GLU A 57 -17.81 -10.04 -1.15
C GLU A 57 -19.00 -10.52 -1.97
N GLY A 58 -19.07 -11.85 -2.17
CA GLY A 58 -20.31 -12.56 -2.51
C GLY A 58 -20.24 -13.38 -3.79
N ASP A 59 -19.51 -12.92 -4.82
CA ASP A 59 -19.52 -13.55 -6.16
C ASP A 59 -18.17 -13.43 -6.92
N GLY A 60 -17.11 -12.88 -6.31
CA GLY A 60 -15.83 -12.60 -6.97
C GLY A 60 -14.84 -13.77 -6.97
N ALA A 61 -14.09 -13.93 -8.07
CA ALA A 61 -12.95 -14.84 -8.12
C ALA A 61 -11.84 -14.38 -7.16
N TYR A 62 -11.07 -15.32 -6.61
CA TYR A 62 -9.84 -15.01 -5.89
C TYR A 62 -8.65 -15.06 -6.85
N LEU A 63 -7.81 -14.04 -6.82
CA LEU A 63 -6.58 -13.97 -7.58
C LEU A 63 -5.42 -14.43 -6.72
N LYS A 64 -4.52 -15.23 -7.29
CA LYS A 64 -3.25 -15.56 -6.64
C LYS A 64 -2.43 -14.28 -6.50
N THR A 65 -1.95 -13.99 -5.29
CA THR A 65 -1.12 -12.79 -5.04
C THR A 65 0.12 -12.78 -5.93
N GLN A 66 0.68 -13.95 -6.24
CA GLN A 66 1.81 -14.07 -7.16
C GLN A 66 1.50 -13.54 -8.57
N SER A 67 0.28 -13.75 -9.08
CA SER A 67 -0.14 -13.23 -10.38
C SER A 67 -0.24 -11.72 -10.38
N ILE A 68 -0.69 -11.12 -9.26
CA ILE A 68 -0.76 -9.67 -9.07
C ILE A 68 0.66 -9.07 -9.04
N ALA A 69 1.58 -9.68 -8.28
CA ALA A 69 2.98 -9.25 -8.21
C ALA A 69 3.65 -9.29 -9.60
N SER A 70 3.42 -10.36 -10.37
CA SER A 70 3.93 -10.48 -11.73
C SER A 70 3.34 -9.43 -12.67
N ALA A 71 2.05 -9.08 -12.54
CA ALA A 71 1.44 -8.03 -13.32
C ALA A 71 2.07 -6.66 -13.00
N LEU A 72 2.18 -6.31 -11.72
CA LEU A 72 2.81 -5.07 -11.26
C LEU A 72 4.23 -4.88 -11.80
N GLU A 73 5.06 -5.93 -11.76
CA GLU A 73 6.43 -5.88 -12.28
C GLU A 73 6.51 -5.80 -13.82
N SER A 74 5.44 -6.20 -14.53
CA SER A 74 5.40 -6.12 -16.00
C SER A 74 4.92 -4.77 -16.53
N MET A 75 4.31 -3.94 -15.67
CA MET A 75 3.79 -2.63 -16.04
C MET A 75 4.91 -1.60 -16.23
N LYS A 76 4.62 -0.55 -17.00
CA LYS A 76 5.48 0.63 -17.10
C LYS A 76 5.36 1.48 -15.84
N GLY A 77 6.49 1.85 -15.25
CA GLY A 77 6.52 2.65 -14.02
C GLY A 77 6.79 1.80 -12.78
N ILE A 78 6.53 2.36 -11.60
CA ILE A 78 6.77 1.72 -10.31
C ILE A 78 5.57 1.96 -9.41
N CYS A 79 4.97 0.89 -8.89
CA CYS A 79 4.03 0.99 -7.79
C CYS A 79 4.80 1.23 -6.49
N SER A 80 4.81 2.47 -6.02
CA SER A 80 5.64 2.91 -4.89
C SER A 80 5.01 2.57 -3.54
N LEU A 81 3.69 2.38 -3.50
CA LEU A 81 2.94 2.07 -2.28
C LEU A 81 1.87 1.02 -2.56
N ILE A 82 1.84 -0.03 -1.74
CA ILE A 82 0.74 -1.00 -1.69
C ILE A 82 0.16 -1.00 -0.28
N CYS A 83 -1.15 -0.83 -0.16
CA CYS A 83 -1.88 -0.92 1.11
C CYS A 83 -2.91 -2.05 1.06
N LEU A 84 -2.80 -3.00 1.99
CA LEU A 84 -3.63 -4.21 2.07
C LEU A 84 -4.33 -4.30 3.44
N PRO A 85 -5.39 -3.52 3.69
CA PRO A 85 -6.24 -3.63 4.88
C PRO A 85 -7.19 -4.83 4.79
N VAL A 86 -6.66 -6.04 4.60
CA VAL A 86 -7.44 -7.27 4.38
C VAL A 86 -6.99 -8.41 5.29
N CYS A 87 -7.86 -9.38 5.53
CA CYS A 87 -7.51 -10.61 6.26
C CYS A 87 -6.29 -11.29 5.63
N HIS A 88 -5.46 -11.96 6.42
CA HIS A 88 -4.31 -12.73 5.92
C HIS A 88 -3.31 -11.94 5.06
N SER A 89 -3.33 -10.61 5.10
CA SER A 89 -2.50 -9.72 4.29
C SER A 89 -0.99 -9.92 4.46
N HIS A 90 -0.53 -10.48 5.57
CA HIS A 90 0.90 -10.77 5.80
C HIS A 90 1.45 -11.81 4.79
N PHE A 91 0.66 -12.80 4.37
CA PHE A 91 1.09 -13.74 3.33
C PHE A 91 1.19 -13.06 1.97
N ALA A 92 0.24 -12.17 1.67
CA ALA A 92 0.28 -11.38 0.45
C ALA A 92 1.48 -10.41 0.46
N LYS A 93 1.79 -9.83 1.63
CA LYS A 93 2.93 -8.95 1.86
C LYS A 93 4.25 -9.61 1.49
N VAL A 94 4.51 -10.83 1.97
CA VAL A 94 5.77 -11.54 1.68
C VAL A 94 6.00 -11.70 0.17
N ILE A 95 4.93 -11.92 -0.59
CA ILE A 95 5.01 -12.06 -2.05
C ILE A 95 5.22 -10.69 -2.72
N LEU A 96 4.44 -9.68 -2.33
CA LEU A 96 4.47 -8.35 -2.93
C LEU A 96 5.69 -7.51 -2.52
N ASP A 97 6.34 -7.83 -1.40
CA ASP A 97 7.64 -7.26 -1.00
C ASP A 97 8.77 -7.59 -1.99
N THR A 98 8.54 -8.54 -2.92
CA THR A 98 9.47 -8.82 -4.02
C THR A 98 9.40 -7.79 -5.15
N CYS A 99 8.34 -6.96 -5.18
CA CYS A 99 8.21 -5.87 -6.14
C CYS A 99 9.23 -4.76 -5.85
N LYS A 100 9.83 -4.21 -6.90
CA LYS A 100 10.94 -3.27 -6.78
C LYS A 100 10.47 -1.89 -6.37
N ASN A 101 11.16 -1.29 -5.40
CA ASN A 101 10.92 0.07 -4.93
C ASN A 101 9.49 0.31 -4.43
N THR A 102 8.85 -0.74 -3.90
CA THR A 102 7.50 -0.72 -3.35
C THR A 102 7.53 -0.74 -1.82
N LEU A 103 6.86 0.22 -1.20
CA LEU A 103 6.55 0.17 0.23
C LEU A 103 5.21 -0.57 0.42
N LEU A 104 5.15 -1.52 1.35
CA LEU A 104 3.93 -2.28 1.60
C LEU A 104 3.45 -2.14 3.05
N VAL A 105 2.19 -1.73 3.20
CA VAL A 105 1.46 -1.60 4.46
C VAL A 105 0.35 -2.64 4.50
N SER A 106 0.29 -3.46 5.55
CA SER A 106 -0.69 -4.54 5.69
C SER A 106 -1.41 -4.46 7.04
N GLY A 107 -2.66 -4.94 7.10
CA GLY A 107 -3.44 -4.95 8.34
C GLY A 107 -4.22 -6.25 8.54
N SER A 108 -3.63 -7.23 9.22
CA SER A 108 -4.30 -8.47 9.65
C SER A 108 -4.22 -8.65 11.16
N ALA A 109 -5.21 -9.28 11.79
CA ALA A 109 -5.30 -9.40 13.26
C ALA A 109 -4.17 -10.22 13.94
N ARG A 110 -3.27 -10.85 13.18
CA ARG A 110 -2.01 -11.44 13.68
C ARG A 110 -0.81 -10.50 13.57
N ASP A 111 -0.94 -9.39 12.86
CA ASP A 111 -0.09 -8.22 13.05
C ASP A 111 -0.47 -7.70 14.44
N PHE A 112 0.27 -8.16 15.45
CA PHE A 112 0.03 -7.84 16.84
C PHE A 112 -0.23 -6.34 16.98
N VAL A 113 -1.20 -6.00 17.83
CA VAL A 113 -1.60 -4.66 18.27
C VAL A 113 -0.41 -3.69 18.49
N THR A 114 0.81 -4.19 18.71
CA THR A 114 2.04 -3.41 18.82
C THR A 114 2.65 -2.87 17.52
N GLU A 115 2.46 -3.50 16.35
CA GLU A 115 3.10 -3.07 15.09
C GLU A 115 2.21 -2.19 14.21
N ILE A 116 0.90 -2.47 14.17
CA ILE A 116 -0.04 -1.55 13.49
C ILE A 116 -0.11 -0.23 14.25
N GLU A 117 -0.10 -0.24 15.60
CA GLU A 117 -0.01 1.01 16.36
C GLU A 117 1.29 1.75 16.04
N SER A 118 2.45 1.09 15.98
CA SER A 118 3.70 1.81 15.68
C SER A 118 3.74 2.35 14.24
N GLN A 119 3.29 1.59 13.24
CA GLN A 119 3.29 2.00 11.84
C GLN A 119 2.20 3.04 11.52
N CYS A 120 0.99 2.89 12.06
CA CYS A 120 -0.07 3.88 11.90
C CYS A 120 0.17 5.14 12.74
N ILE A 121 0.76 5.02 13.94
CA ILE A 121 1.18 6.20 14.71
C ILE A 121 2.29 6.91 13.96
N GLU A 122 3.30 6.21 13.41
CA GLU A 122 4.38 6.84 12.64
C GLU A 122 3.88 7.54 11.37
N ALA A 123 2.94 6.94 10.64
CA ALA A 123 2.30 7.60 9.49
C ALA A 123 1.45 8.83 9.88
N CYS A 124 0.95 8.88 11.12
CA CYS A 124 0.19 10.00 11.66
C CYS A 124 1.03 11.00 12.48
N LEU A 125 2.34 10.75 12.67
CA LEU A 125 3.20 11.67 13.40
C LEU A 125 3.42 12.95 12.58
N PRO A 126 3.33 14.14 13.21
CA PRO A 126 3.84 15.36 12.63
C PRO A 126 5.27 15.17 12.11
N TYR A 127 5.54 15.65 10.89
CA TYR A 127 6.83 15.46 10.19
C TYR A 127 8.07 15.80 11.05
N SER A 128 7.96 16.78 11.93
CA SER A 128 9.01 17.17 12.88
C SER A 128 9.41 16.04 13.85
N LEU A 129 8.44 15.25 14.32
CA LEU A 129 8.65 14.13 15.23
C LEU A 129 9.20 12.90 14.51
N LEU A 130 8.72 12.63 13.29
CA LEU A 130 9.25 11.58 12.43
C LEU A 130 10.74 11.83 12.14
N LYS A 131 11.09 13.07 11.74
CA LYS A 131 12.46 13.48 11.46
C LYS A 131 13.39 13.36 12.68
N ALA A 132 12.90 13.70 13.87
CA ALA A 132 13.67 13.59 15.11
C ALA A 132 13.99 12.12 15.46
N ARG A 133 13.02 11.22 15.29
CA ARG A 133 13.20 9.78 15.54
C ARG A 133 14.16 9.13 14.56
N VAL A 134 14.01 9.38 13.26
CA VAL A 134 14.93 8.87 12.23
C VAL A 134 16.36 9.36 12.49
N LYS A 135 16.52 10.64 12.88
CA LYS A 135 17.82 11.20 13.26
C LYS A 135 18.42 10.49 14.49
N SER A 136 17.61 10.16 15.50
CA SER A 136 18.07 9.40 16.68
C SER A 136 18.58 8.01 16.29
N GLN A 137 17.80 7.26 15.51
CA GLN A 137 18.18 5.90 15.10
C GLN A 137 19.46 5.85 14.26
N ILE A 138 19.68 6.84 13.38
CA ILE A 138 20.91 6.97 12.59
C ILE A 138 22.12 7.27 13.50
N LEU A 139 21.94 8.12 14.52
CA LEU A 139 23.00 8.48 15.46
C LEU A 139 23.32 7.36 16.45
N ASP A 140 22.31 6.59 16.87
CA ASP A 140 22.49 5.43 17.75
C ASP A 140 23.18 4.27 17.02
N LYS A 141 22.88 4.05 15.73
CA LYS A 141 23.64 3.09 14.90
C LYS A 141 25.11 3.47 14.73
N LYS A 142 25.45 4.76 14.74
CA LYS A 142 26.83 5.25 14.68
C LYS A 142 27.59 5.16 16.01
N ARG A 143 26.92 4.91 17.13
CA ARG A 143 27.56 4.73 18.45
C ARG A 143 27.93 3.29 18.76
N HIS A 144 27.38 2.34 18.02
CA HIS A 144 27.62 0.90 18.17
C HIS A 144 28.40 0.28 17.00
N ALA A 145 28.95 1.12 16.12
CA ALA A 145 29.90 0.76 15.06
C ALA A 145 31.26 1.38 15.38
#